data_AF-A0A2H0FGR5-F1
#
_entry.id   AF-A0A2H0FGR5-F1
#
_cell.length_a   1.000
_cell.length_b   1.000
_cell.length_c   1.000
_cell.angle_alpha   90.00
_cell.angle_beta   90.00
_cell.angle_gamma   90.00
#
_symmetry.space_group_name_H-M   'P 1'
#
loop_
_entity.id
_entity.type
_entity.pdbx_description
1 polymer ?
#
loop_
_entity_poly.entity_id
_entity_poly.type
_entity_poly.pdbx_seq_one_letter_code
_entity_poly.pdbx_strand_id
1 'polypeptide(L)'
;SACLTGKIPKLILAKKMEEAEKTAFRYQEIFGKDNFYLEIQHHLNSRDQKTVNRGIITISKKFGIPLVATNDVHYLKPEDAEAQDILMLINTGADSNDPERLTLKEDDFSLRSPEQMIKDFGDLPEAIENTQKIADSCNFQFELGKIKLPKFEVLSGKSPEEYLEELCYQGIKKRYGENTQKEIFDRLNYELAAIRQTGFASYFLIVQDFVNWAKENRIVVGPGRGSVAGSLVSYLLNITTVDPLKYNLLFERFWNPGRMAGLPDIDLDFADRRRNEVIDYVAQKYGRDKVAQIITFGTMAARAVVRDVGRALSYSYGFCDQIAKMIPFGLTLDQTLAQVSEFRQLYLNDEKARKLIDFAKKLEGVARHASTHACGVVISQEPLDNIVPLQHPTQDEETIVTQYEMHSIEDLGLLKMDFLGLKNLTIIEDTISRIYKVQGKKIDIDGIPLDDKDTFRLLQKGETIGVFQLESEMMRHYLKQLKPTEFEDIIAM
;
A
#
# COMPACT_ATOMS: atom_id res chain seq x y z
N SER A 1 18.30 -14.53 22.04
CA SER A 1 19.07 -15.78 21.95
C SER A 1 19.33 -16.09 20.50
N ALA A 2 18.31 -16.14 19.62
CA ALA A 2 18.40 -15.92 18.17
C ALA A 2 19.35 -16.86 17.39
N CYS A 3 19.35 -16.74 16.05
CA CYS A 3 20.32 -17.39 15.16
C CYS A 3 21.76 -16.88 15.39
N LEU A 4 22.73 -17.32 14.58
CA LEU A 4 24.14 -16.94 14.71
C LEU A 4 24.40 -15.42 14.77
N THR A 5 23.49 -14.60 14.22
CA THR A 5 23.60 -13.13 14.25
C THR A 5 23.18 -12.51 15.59
N GLY A 6 22.55 -13.29 16.46
CA GLY A 6 22.11 -12.93 17.80
C GLY A 6 23.25 -12.51 18.71
N LYS A 7 22.96 -11.60 19.65
CA LYS A 7 23.98 -11.05 20.57
C LYS A 7 24.69 -12.12 21.40
N ILE A 8 23.95 -13.09 21.94
CA ILE A 8 24.52 -14.18 22.75
C ILE A 8 25.37 -15.13 21.88
N PRO A 9 24.86 -15.66 20.74
CA PRO A 9 25.67 -16.41 19.77
C PRO A 9 26.96 -15.71 19.36
N LYS A 10 26.91 -14.42 18.98
CA LYS A 10 28.10 -13.63 18.63
C LYS A 10 29.13 -13.57 19.75
N LEU A 11 28.71 -13.42 21.00
CA LEU A 11 29.61 -13.43 22.15
C LEU A 11 30.25 -14.80 22.39
N ILE A 12 29.48 -15.89 22.19
CA ILE A 12 30.01 -17.26 22.28
C ILE A 12 31.06 -17.51 21.19
N LEU A 13 30.78 -17.11 19.93
CA LEU A 13 31.73 -17.23 18.82
C LEU A 13 33.00 -16.40 19.05
N ALA A 14 32.84 -15.20 19.63
CA ALA A 14 33.96 -14.36 20.04
C ALA A 14 34.72 -14.88 21.28
N LYS A 15 34.38 -16.08 21.79
CA LYS A 15 34.96 -16.70 23.00
C LYS A 15 34.78 -15.88 24.28
N LYS A 16 33.76 -15.02 24.33
CA LYS A 16 33.43 -14.15 25.47
C LYS A 16 32.29 -14.74 26.30
N MET A 17 32.52 -15.93 26.86
CA MET A 17 31.46 -16.70 27.54
C MET A 17 30.86 -15.96 28.73
N GLU A 18 31.67 -15.28 29.56
CA GLU A 18 31.16 -14.51 30.70
C GLU A 18 30.23 -13.36 30.29
N GLU A 19 30.55 -12.66 29.19
CA GLU A 19 29.68 -11.61 28.65
C GLU A 19 28.38 -12.20 28.09
N ALA A 20 28.45 -13.38 27.46
CA ALA A 20 27.28 -14.10 26.95
C ALA A 20 26.33 -14.51 28.08
N GLU A 21 26.88 -15.05 29.17
CA GLU A 21 26.15 -15.41 30.39
C GLU A 21 25.49 -14.20 31.04
N LYS A 22 26.23 -13.11 31.26
CA LYS A 22 25.68 -11.85 31.80
C LYS A 22 24.55 -11.31 30.93
N THR A 23 24.70 -11.40 29.61
CA THR A 23 23.67 -10.96 28.66
C THR A 23 22.41 -11.82 28.74
N ALA A 24 22.57 -13.15 28.81
CA ALA A 24 21.45 -14.08 28.96
C ALA A 24 20.69 -13.84 30.27
N PHE A 25 21.41 -13.69 31.38
CA PHE A 25 20.81 -13.38 32.67
C PHE A 25 20.04 -12.05 32.65
N ARG A 26 20.65 -10.98 32.08
CA ARG A 26 19.98 -9.69 31.92
C ARG A 26 18.69 -9.79 31.09
N TYR A 27 18.69 -10.58 30.01
CA TYR A 27 17.46 -10.77 29.23
C TYR A 27 16.38 -11.51 30.02
N GLN A 28 16.76 -12.53 30.79
CA GLN A 28 15.83 -13.20 31.70
C GLN A 28 15.25 -12.24 32.75
N GLU A 29 16.05 -11.30 33.28
CA GLU A 29 15.56 -10.28 34.21
C GLU A 29 14.57 -9.31 33.56
N ILE A 30 14.82 -8.92 32.30
CA ILE A 30 13.96 -7.98 31.57
C ILE A 30 12.62 -8.62 31.19
N PHE A 31 12.65 -9.82 30.59
CA PHE A 31 11.45 -10.47 30.07
C PHE A 31 10.72 -11.31 31.13
N GLY A 32 11.42 -11.71 32.20
CA GLY A 32 10.91 -12.64 33.21
C GLY A 32 11.33 -14.08 32.94
N LYS A 33 11.37 -14.89 34.01
CA LYS A 33 11.88 -16.27 33.96
C LYS A 33 11.11 -17.17 33.00
N ASP A 34 9.82 -16.94 32.84
CA ASP A 34 8.92 -17.77 32.03
C ASP A 34 8.76 -17.27 30.58
N ASN A 35 9.31 -16.09 30.26
CA ASN A 35 9.14 -15.43 28.95
C ASN A 35 10.45 -15.29 28.16
N PHE A 36 11.57 -15.82 28.67
CA PHE A 36 12.86 -15.80 27.97
C PHE A 36 13.38 -17.22 27.74
N TYR A 37 13.60 -17.53 26.45
CA TYR A 37 14.10 -18.83 26.01
C TYR A 37 15.42 -18.68 25.29
N LEU A 38 16.30 -19.66 25.43
CA LEU A 38 17.51 -19.77 24.63
C LEU A 38 17.22 -20.63 23.39
N GLU A 39 17.18 -19.98 22.24
CA GLU A 39 16.99 -20.64 20.95
C GLU A 39 18.16 -21.57 20.59
N ILE A 40 17.84 -22.76 20.09
CA ILE A 40 18.80 -23.74 19.58
C ILE A 40 18.34 -24.26 18.21
N GLN A 41 19.27 -24.35 17.25
CA GLN A 41 18.97 -24.71 15.86
C GLN A 41 19.81 -25.91 15.41
N HIS A 42 19.26 -26.79 14.56
CA HIS A 42 19.92 -28.02 14.09
C HIS A 42 20.52 -27.85 12.68
N HIS A 43 21.49 -26.94 12.56
CA HIS A 43 22.29 -26.75 11.35
C HIS A 43 23.70 -27.36 11.54
N LEU A 44 23.82 -28.66 11.29
CA LEU A 44 25.04 -29.43 11.57
C LEU A 44 26.18 -29.17 10.59
N ASN A 45 25.92 -28.59 9.43
CA ASN A 45 26.98 -28.27 8.47
C ASN A 45 27.72 -26.99 8.88
N SER A 46 27.08 -26.13 9.68
CA SER A 46 27.69 -24.93 10.26
C SER A 46 28.53 -25.26 11.50
N ARG A 47 29.84 -25.03 11.43
CA ARG A 47 30.76 -25.20 12.57
C ARG A 47 30.46 -24.21 13.70
N ASP A 48 30.03 -23.01 13.32
CA ASP A 48 29.68 -21.95 14.24
C ASP A 48 28.41 -22.32 15.02
N GLN A 49 27.40 -22.89 14.34
CA GLN A 49 26.19 -23.37 15.01
C GLN A 49 26.49 -24.45 16.06
N LYS A 50 27.38 -25.41 15.75
CA LYS A 50 27.80 -26.42 16.75
C LYS A 50 28.47 -25.81 17.98
N THR A 51 29.23 -24.74 17.79
CA THR A 51 29.91 -24.03 18.89
C THR A 51 28.92 -23.23 19.72
N VAL A 52 28.01 -22.51 19.06
CA VAL A 52 26.94 -21.74 19.69
C VAL A 52 26.00 -22.66 20.47
N ASN A 53 25.53 -23.77 19.90
CA ASN A 53 24.64 -24.72 20.57
C ASN A 53 25.24 -25.23 21.89
N ARG A 54 26.53 -25.61 21.90
CA ARG A 54 27.23 -26.05 23.12
C ARG A 54 27.29 -24.96 24.18
N GLY A 55 27.59 -23.72 23.77
CA GLY A 55 27.58 -22.56 24.66
C GLY A 55 26.18 -22.31 25.23
N ILE A 56 25.16 -22.30 24.38
CA ILE A 56 23.76 -22.10 24.76
C ILE A 56 23.28 -23.15 25.77
N ILE A 57 23.55 -24.43 25.53
CA ILE A 57 23.21 -25.52 26.47
C ILE A 57 23.91 -25.31 27.82
N THR A 58 25.16 -24.83 27.81
CA THR A 58 25.91 -24.52 29.04
C THR A 58 25.25 -23.39 29.83
N ILE A 59 24.88 -22.29 29.16
CA ILE A 59 24.17 -21.16 29.78
C ILE A 59 22.82 -21.62 30.33
N SER A 60 22.05 -22.38 29.55
CA SER A 60 20.75 -22.93 29.95
C SER A 60 20.85 -23.73 31.25
N LYS A 61 21.78 -24.68 31.33
CA LYS A 61 22.00 -25.50 32.54
C LYS A 61 22.45 -24.67 33.74
N LYS A 62 23.26 -23.63 33.53
CA LYS A 62 23.80 -22.79 34.60
C LYS A 62 22.75 -21.88 35.23
N PHE A 63 21.90 -21.26 34.43
CA PHE A 63 20.91 -20.28 34.89
C PHE A 63 19.47 -20.81 34.94
N GLY A 64 19.25 -22.06 34.53
CA GLY A 64 17.92 -22.65 34.43
C GLY A 64 17.03 -21.95 33.39
N ILE A 65 17.63 -21.37 32.35
CA ILE A 65 16.87 -20.72 31.26
C ILE A 65 16.41 -21.80 30.28
N PRO A 66 15.10 -21.92 29.96
CA PRO A 66 14.60 -22.97 29.09
C PRO A 66 15.15 -22.83 27.66
N LEU A 67 15.35 -23.97 26.99
CA LEU A 67 15.71 -24.04 25.58
C LEU A 67 14.46 -24.04 24.70
N VAL A 68 14.56 -23.53 23.48
CA VAL A 68 13.52 -23.67 22.45
C VAL A 68 14.15 -24.05 21.11
N ALA A 69 13.63 -25.08 20.46
CA ALA A 69 14.13 -25.55 19.18
C ALA A 69 13.47 -24.82 18.00
N THR A 70 14.27 -24.35 17.04
CA THR A 70 13.80 -23.70 15.80
C THR A 70 14.66 -24.14 14.61
N ASN A 71 14.25 -23.82 13.37
CA ASN A 71 15.00 -24.14 12.15
C ASN A 71 15.29 -22.92 11.26
N ASP A 72 15.02 -21.70 11.74
CA ASP A 72 15.24 -20.44 11.00
C ASP A 72 14.74 -20.51 9.55
N VAL A 73 13.47 -20.84 9.38
CA VAL A 73 12.90 -21.22 8.08
C VAL A 73 12.86 -20.04 7.12
N HIS A 74 13.44 -20.20 5.93
CA HIS A 74 13.47 -19.19 4.86
C HIS A 74 12.75 -19.63 3.57
N TYR A 75 12.48 -20.93 3.42
CA TYR A 75 11.78 -21.49 2.27
C TYR A 75 10.98 -22.73 2.67
N LEU A 76 10.05 -23.19 1.80
CA LEU A 76 9.14 -24.28 2.17
C LEU A 76 9.78 -25.66 2.04
N LYS A 77 10.52 -25.92 0.95
CA LYS A 77 11.09 -27.24 0.66
C LYS A 77 12.60 -27.19 0.44
N PRO A 78 13.35 -28.26 0.71
CA PRO A 78 14.80 -28.30 0.46
C PRO A 78 15.19 -27.97 -0.99
N GLU A 79 14.33 -28.32 -1.96
CA GLU A 79 14.51 -28.02 -3.39
C GLU A 79 14.41 -26.52 -3.76
N ASP A 80 14.00 -25.66 -2.82
CA ASP A 80 13.91 -24.21 -3.00
C ASP A 80 15.19 -23.47 -2.55
N ALA A 81 16.18 -24.17 -1.98
CA ALA A 81 17.42 -23.57 -1.48
C ALA A 81 18.19 -22.77 -2.55
N GLU A 82 18.27 -23.28 -3.79
CA GLU A 82 18.92 -22.54 -4.88
C GLU A 82 18.12 -21.30 -5.30
N ALA A 83 16.79 -21.36 -5.25
CA ALA A 83 15.93 -20.22 -5.54
C ALA A 83 16.05 -19.12 -4.48
N GLN A 84 16.14 -19.50 -3.20
CA GLN A 84 16.39 -18.57 -2.10
C GLN A 84 17.77 -17.89 -2.24
N ASP A 85 18.81 -18.64 -2.58
CA ASP A 85 20.15 -18.06 -2.80
C ASP A 85 20.16 -17.08 -3.98
N ILE A 86 19.42 -17.39 -5.06
CA ILE A 86 19.22 -16.45 -6.18
C ILE A 86 18.48 -15.19 -5.71
N LEU A 87 17.42 -15.32 -4.91
CA LEU A 87 16.69 -14.18 -4.36
C LEU A 87 17.61 -13.28 -3.51
N MET A 88 18.48 -13.86 -2.70
CA MET A 88 19.49 -13.12 -1.93
C MET A 88 20.48 -12.38 -2.82
N LEU A 89 20.98 -13.00 -3.89
CA LEU A 89 21.84 -12.34 -4.88
C LEU A 89 21.12 -11.15 -5.56
N ILE A 90 19.85 -11.32 -5.90
CA ILE A 90 19.04 -10.24 -6.50
C ILE A 90 18.91 -9.06 -5.54
N ASN A 91 18.65 -9.34 -4.25
CA ASN A 91 18.43 -8.31 -3.23
C ASN A 91 19.71 -7.60 -2.79
N THR A 92 20.81 -8.35 -2.64
CA THR A 92 22.11 -7.79 -2.20
C THR A 92 22.90 -7.16 -3.34
N GLY A 93 22.64 -7.56 -4.59
CA GLY A 93 23.45 -7.17 -5.74
C GLY A 93 24.88 -7.73 -5.71
N ALA A 94 25.17 -8.71 -4.84
CA ALA A 94 26.48 -9.34 -4.72
C ALA A 94 26.84 -10.17 -5.96
N ASP A 95 28.13 -10.37 -6.20
CA ASP A 95 28.59 -11.31 -7.23
C ASP A 95 28.36 -12.74 -6.75
N SER A 96 27.77 -13.58 -7.60
CA SER A 96 27.59 -15.01 -7.34
C SER A 96 28.89 -15.77 -7.00
N ASN A 97 30.03 -15.26 -7.48
CA ASN A 97 31.36 -15.84 -7.29
C ASN A 97 32.11 -15.27 -6.08
N ASP A 98 31.57 -14.26 -5.39
CA ASP A 98 32.17 -13.71 -4.19
C ASP A 98 32.08 -14.73 -3.04
N PRO A 99 33.21 -15.24 -2.51
CA PRO A 99 33.20 -16.22 -1.43
C PRO A 99 32.73 -15.63 -0.09
N GLU A 100 32.77 -14.31 0.07
CA GLU A 100 32.35 -13.61 1.30
C GLU A 100 30.88 -13.18 1.25
N ARG A 101 30.18 -13.45 0.14
CA ARG A 101 28.76 -13.09 0.01
C ARG A 101 27.93 -13.85 1.03
N LEU A 102 26.86 -13.20 1.48
CA LEU A 102 25.85 -13.86 2.30
C LEU A 102 25.16 -14.98 1.49
N THR A 103 25.17 -16.20 2.01
CA THR A 103 24.49 -17.36 1.41
C THR A 103 23.93 -18.27 2.50
N LEU A 104 22.79 -18.89 2.21
CA LEU A 104 22.15 -19.90 3.07
C LEU A 104 22.37 -21.32 2.55
N LYS A 105 23.35 -21.53 1.66
CA LYS A 105 23.66 -22.85 1.08
C LYS A 105 24.44 -23.77 2.03
N GLU A 106 24.87 -23.27 3.19
CA GLU A 106 25.62 -24.06 4.15
C GLU A 106 24.78 -25.19 4.77
N ASP A 107 23.47 -25.01 4.92
CA ASP A 107 22.56 -25.98 5.53
C ASP A 107 21.14 -25.85 4.96
N ASP A 108 20.23 -26.68 5.43
CA ASP A 108 18.82 -26.69 5.02
C ASP A 108 17.96 -25.84 5.98
N PHE A 109 17.46 -24.73 5.45
CA PHE A 109 16.57 -23.75 6.08
C PHE A 109 15.11 -23.89 5.58
N SER A 110 14.73 -25.09 5.14
CA SER A 110 13.36 -25.41 4.76
C SER A 110 12.44 -25.63 5.97
N LEU A 111 11.13 -25.66 5.73
CA LEU A 111 10.14 -26.04 6.74
C LEU A 111 10.18 -27.56 6.97
N ARG A 112 10.89 -27.99 8.02
CA ARG A 112 11.00 -29.40 8.41
C ARG A 112 9.71 -29.95 9.02
N SER A 113 9.48 -31.25 8.86
CA SER A 113 8.36 -31.93 9.50
C SER A 113 8.58 -32.08 11.01
N PRO A 114 7.51 -32.19 11.82
CA PRO A 114 7.62 -32.43 13.26
C PRO A 114 8.46 -33.67 13.60
N GLU A 115 8.33 -34.76 12.84
CA GLU A 115 9.08 -36.01 13.07
C GLU A 115 10.59 -35.81 12.88
N GLN A 116 10.97 -35.03 11.86
CA GLN A 116 12.37 -34.72 11.62
C GLN A 116 12.92 -33.81 12.74
N MET A 117 12.18 -32.79 13.17
CA MET A 117 12.58 -31.93 14.27
C MET A 117 12.74 -32.70 15.60
N ILE A 118 11.82 -33.62 15.92
CA ILE A 118 11.92 -34.48 17.11
C ILE A 118 13.18 -35.36 17.05
N LYS A 119 13.48 -35.91 15.87
CA LYS A 119 14.68 -36.72 15.66
C LYS A 119 15.96 -35.90 15.80
N ASP A 120 15.99 -34.71 15.21
CA ASP A 120 17.13 -33.78 15.22
C ASP A 120 17.46 -33.29 16.64
N PHE A 121 16.44 -33.16 17.49
CA PHE A 121 16.55 -32.74 18.89
C PHE A 121 16.31 -33.87 19.89
N GLY A 122 16.55 -35.14 19.50
CA GLY A 122 16.31 -36.30 20.38
C GLY A 122 17.06 -36.28 21.71
N ASP A 123 18.21 -35.60 21.77
CA ASP A 123 19.01 -35.41 22.99
C ASP A 123 18.48 -34.28 23.91
N LEU A 124 17.54 -33.46 23.41
CA LEU A 124 16.97 -32.28 24.09
C LEU A 124 15.46 -32.20 23.84
N PRO A 125 14.66 -33.21 24.23
CA PRO A 125 13.22 -33.24 23.99
C PRO A 125 12.50 -32.02 24.57
N GLU A 126 13.00 -31.45 25.68
CA GLU A 126 12.43 -30.27 26.32
C GLU A 126 12.43 -29.04 25.40
N ALA A 127 13.40 -28.93 24.47
CA ALA A 127 13.47 -27.82 23.54
C ALA A 127 12.33 -27.86 22.52
N ILE A 128 11.88 -29.06 22.14
CA ILE A 128 10.72 -29.28 21.27
C ILE A 128 9.43 -29.04 22.04
N GLU A 129 9.28 -29.60 23.24
CA GLU A 129 8.09 -29.39 24.08
C GLU A 129 7.82 -27.90 24.35
N ASN A 130 8.88 -27.12 24.56
CA ASN A 130 8.75 -25.68 24.79
C ASN A 130 8.22 -24.92 23.56
N THR A 131 8.39 -25.43 22.33
CA THR A 131 7.78 -24.81 21.14
C THR A 131 6.24 -24.83 21.23
N GLN A 132 5.67 -25.96 21.66
CA GLN A 132 4.23 -26.08 21.85
C GLN A 132 3.74 -25.24 23.04
N LYS A 133 4.48 -25.23 24.16
CA LYS A 133 4.13 -24.36 25.32
C LYS A 133 4.08 -22.88 24.92
N ILE A 134 5.06 -22.43 24.13
CA ILE A 134 5.07 -21.05 23.62
C ILE A 134 3.86 -20.83 22.70
N ALA A 135 3.61 -21.74 21.75
CA ALA A 135 2.46 -21.63 20.86
C ALA A 135 1.13 -21.54 21.61
N ASP A 136 0.93 -22.39 22.63
CA ASP A 136 -0.28 -22.40 23.47
C ASP A 136 -0.44 -21.10 24.29
N SER A 137 0.66 -20.45 24.65
CA SER A 137 0.65 -19.18 25.37
C SER A 137 0.36 -17.97 24.48
N CYS A 138 0.62 -18.07 23.17
CA CYS A 138 0.45 -16.99 22.20
C CYS A 138 -1.00 -16.89 21.71
N ASN A 139 -1.82 -16.12 22.41
CA ASN A 139 -3.23 -15.90 22.09
C ASN A 139 -3.46 -14.45 21.66
N PHE A 140 -3.21 -14.17 20.38
CA PHE A 140 -3.48 -12.85 19.78
C PHE A 140 -4.49 -13.00 18.63
N GLN A 141 -5.49 -12.12 18.60
CA GLN A 141 -6.50 -12.09 17.54
C GLN A 141 -6.68 -10.66 17.04
N PHE A 142 -6.66 -10.49 15.73
CA PHE A 142 -7.02 -9.23 15.10
C PHE A 142 -8.53 -9.02 15.16
N GLU A 143 -8.97 -7.83 15.56
CA GLU A 143 -10.37 -7.40 15.41
C GLU A 143 -10.54 -6.85 13.97
N LEU A 144 -10.88 -7.74 13.04
CA LEU A 144 -11.07 -7.41 11.62
C LEU A 144 -12.54 -7.04 11.31
N GLY A 145 -12.74 -6.20 10.29
CA GLY A 145 -14.05 -5.80 9.77
C GLY A 145 -14.82 -4.78 10.61
N LYS A 146 -14.28 -4.37 11.77
CA LYS A 146 -14.86 -3.30 12.60
C LYS A 146 -14.30 -1.95 12.20
N ILE A 147 -15.19 -1.10 11.69
CA ILE A 147 -14.84 0.23 11.21
C ILE A 147 -14.31 1.10 12.37
N LYS A 148 -13.15 1.70 12.16
CA LYS A 148 -12.47 2.65 13.06
C LYS A 148 -12.47 4.02 12.39
N LEU A 149 -13.52 4.79 12.65
CA LEU A 149 -13.67 6.11 12.04
C LEU A 149 -12.75 7.14 12.68
N PRO A 150 -12.13 8.03 11.88
CA PRO A 150 -11.46 9.19 12.42
C PRO A 150 -12.49 10.14 13.05
N LYS A 151 -12.05 10.91 14.05
CA LYS A 151 -12.90 11.86 14.78
C LYS A 151 -12.60 13.28 14.33
N PHE A 152 -13.65 14.04 14.03
CA PHE A 152 -13.56 15.48 13.80
C PHE A 152 -13.92 16.24 15.08
N GLU A 153 -13.04 17.11 15.55
CA GLU A 153 -13.29 17.92 16.74
C GLU A 153 -14.01 19.23 16.38
N VAL A 154 -15.24 19.38 16.87
CA VAL A 154 -16.05 20.57 16.65
C VAL A 154 -15.88 21.52 17.84
N LEU A 155 -15.24 22.68 17.62
CA LEU A 155 -14.92 23.65 18.67
C LEU A 155 -16.14 24.29 19.34
N SER A 156 -17.31 24.29 18.68
CA SER A 156 -18.55 24.88 19.19
C SER A 156 -19.30 24.00 20.18
N GLY A 157 -18.80 22.81 20.50
CA GLY A 157 -19.45 21.84 21.39
C GLY A 157 -20.64 21.09 20.77
N LYS A 158 -20.93 21.33 19.49
CA LYS A 158 -21.92 20.58 18.70
C LYS A 158 -21.42 19.19 18.37
N SER A 159 -22.33 18.26 18.09
CA SER A 159 -21.99 16.97 17.49
C SER A 159 -21.50 17.14 16.04
N PRO A 160 -20.66 16.23 15.53
CA PRO A 160 -20.28 16.20 14.11
C PRO A 160 -21.49 16.22 13.17
N GLU A 161 -22.58 15.53 13.53
CA GLU A 161 -23.80 15.44 12.74
C GLU A 161 -24.51 16.80 12.64
N GLU A 162 -24.65 17.52 13.77
CA GLU A 162 -25.25 18.85 13.80
C GLU A 162 -24.41 19.87 13.03
N TYR A 163 -23.08 19.78 13.14
CA TYR A 163 -22.18 20.67 12.44
C TYR A 163 -22.18 20.43 10.92
N LEU A 164 -22.20 19.16 10.51
CA LEU A 164 -22.35 18.76 9.11
C LEU A 164 -23.65 19.31 8.50
N GLU A 165 -24.76 19.17 9.23
CA GLU A 165 -26.07 19.67 8.80
C GLU A 165 -26.05 21.20 8.65
N GLU A 166 -25.46 21.94 9.59
CA GLU A 166 -25.28 23.39 9.50
C GLU A 166 -24.49 23.81 8.25
N LEU A 167 -23.37 23.14 7.96
CA LEU A 167 -22.56 23.42 6.78
C LEU A 167 -23.33 23.13 5.48
N CYS A 168 -24.15 22.08 5.45
CA CYS A 168 -24.98 21.78 4.29
C CYS A 168 -26.01 22.88 4.03
N TYR A 169 -26.68 23.40 5.07
CA TYR A 169 -27.62 24.52 4.92
C TYR A 169 -26.94 25.80 4.43
N GLN A 170 -25.72 26.07 4.90
CA GLN A 170 -24.91 27.19 4.38
C GLN A 170 -24.53 26.96 2.90
N GLY A 171 -24.16 25.72 2.55
CA GLY A 171 -23.86 25.30 1.19
C GLY A 171 -25.05 25.49 0.24
N ILE A 172 -26.28 25.19 0.68
CA ILE A 172 -27.50 25.38 -0.13
C ILE A 172 -27.63 26.86 -0.51
N LYS A 173 -27.53 27.76 0.48
CA LYS A 173 -27.61 29.21 0.24
C LYS A 173 -26.54 29.69 -0.74
N LYS A 174 -25.33 29.12 -0.66
CA LYS A 174 -24.20 29.48 -1.54
C LYS A 174 -24.37 28.96 -2.98
N ARG A 175 -24.87 27.74 -3.16
CA ARG A 175 -24.97 27.08 -4.47
C ARG A 175 -26.28 27.38 -5.21
N TYR A 176 -27.41 27.37 -4.49
CA TYR A 176 -28.75 27.51 -5.07
C TYR A 176 -29.43 28.86 -4.75
N GLY A 177 -28.86 29.66 -3.85
CA GLY A 177 -29.44 30.95 -3.45
C GLY A 177 -30.66 30.82 -2.53
N GLU A 178 -31.47 31.89 -2.43
CA GLU A 178 -32.61 31.95 -1.51
C GLU A 178 -33.87 31.21 -2.01
N ASN A 179 -34.04 31.03 -3.34
CA ASN A 179 -35.18 30.33 -3.93
C ASN A 179 -34.90 28.82 -4.09
N THR A 180 -34.68 28.14 -2.97
CA THR A 180 -34.37 26.71 -2.97
C THR A 180 -35.65 25.88 -3.17
N GLN A 181 -35.62 24.96 -4.14
CA GLN A 181 -36.72 24.05 -4.41
C GLN A 181 -36.85 22.97 -3.33
N LYS A 182 -38.08 22.49 -3.09
CA LYS A 182 -38.36 21.45 -2.09
C LYS A 182 -37.54 20.17 -2.33
N GLU A 183 -37.34 19.80 -3.59
CA GLU A 183 -36.58 18.61 -3.99
C GLU A 183 -35.15 18.58 -3.44
N ILE A 184 -34.48 19.74 -3.35
CA ILE A 184 -33.11 19.87 -2.81
C ILE A 184 -33.09 19.52 -1.32
N PHE A 185 -34.06 20.02 -0.56
CA PHE A 185 -34.17 19.71 0.88
C PHE A 185 -34.56 18.25 1.10
N ASP A 186 -35.48 17.71 0.30
CA ASP A 186 -35.88 16.31 0.39
C ASP A 186 -34.68 15.39 0.14
N ARG A 187 -33.85 15.69 -0.89
CA ARG A 187 -32.60 14.96 -1.17
C ARG A 187 -31.59 15.12 -0.03
N LEU A 188 -31.36 16.33 0.47
CA LEU A 188 -30.40 16.57 1.56
C LEU A 188 -30.79 15.79 2.82
N ASN A 189 -32.07 15.84 3.22
CA ASN A 189 -32.55 15.15 4.41
C ASN A 189 -32.39 13.63 4.31
N TYR A 190 -32.62 13.07 3.11
CA TYR A 190 -32.40 11.65 2.85
C TYR A 190 -30.91 11.27 3.00
N GLU A 191 -29.99 12.04 2.40
CA GLU A 191 -28.55 11.78 2.51
C GLU A 191 -28.04 11.96 3.94
N LEU A 192 -28.44 13.03 4.64
CA LEU A 192 -28.05 13.27 6.03
C LEU A 192 -28.56 12.16 6.96
N ALA A 193 -29.78 11.64 6.74
CA ALA A 193 -30.30 10.51 7.51
C ALA A 193 -29.46 9.25 7.30
N ALA A 194 -29.05 8.97 6.07
CA ALA A 194 -28.17 7.84 5.75
C ALA A 194 -26.79 7.99 6.42
N ILE A 195 -26.19 9.18 6.36
CA ILE A 195 -24.88 9.47 6.99
C ILE A 195 -24.95 9.36 8.51
N ARG A 196 -26.05 9.81 9.13
CA ARG A 196 -26.26 9.73 10.58
C ARG A 196 -26.38 8.29 11.06
N GLN A 197 -27.00 7.40 10.27
CA GLN A 197 -27.12 5.99 10.63
C GLN A 197 -25.77 5.25 10.63
N THR A 198 -24.81 5.70 9.84
CA THR A 198 -23.51 5.03 9.68
C THR A 198 -22.39 5.65 10.51
N GLY A 199 -22.59 6.88 11.02
CA GLY A 199 -21.58 7.61 11.79
C GLY A 199 -20.51 8.30 10.92
N PHE A 200 -20.72 8.42 9.60
CA PHE A 200 -19.73 9.01 8.69
C PHE A 200 -19.68 10.55 8.71
N ALA A 201 -20.39 11.21 9.63
CA ALA A 201 -20.37 12.67 9.67
C ALA A 201 -18.95 13.23 9.85
N SER A 202 -18.15 12.63 10.74
CA SER A 202 -16.74 13.01 10.92
C SER A 202 -15.91 12.82 9.66
N TYR A 203 -16.17 11.76 8.88
CA TYR A 203 -15.46 11.52 7.62
C TYR A 203 -15.72 12.64 6.60
N PHE A 204 -16.98 13.01 6.40
CA PHE A 204 -17.34 14.11 5.51
C PHE A 204 -16.75 15.44 5.97
N LEU A 205 -16.72 15.72 7.27
CA LEU A 205 -16.13 16.94 7.82
C LEU A 205 -14.61 16.99 7.60
N ILE A 206 -13.91 15.88 7.82
CA ILE A 206 -12.46 15.83 7.55
C ILE A 206 -12.18 16.08 6.07
N VAL A 207 -12.94 15.45 5.18
CA VAL A 207 -12.78 15.60 3.73
C VAL A 207 -13.09 17.03 3.28
N GLN A 208 -14.21 17.59 3.72
CA GLN A 208 -14.59 18.98 3.48
C GLN A 208 -13.49 19.94 3.92
N ASP A 209 -12.90 19.69 5.09
CA ASP A 209 -11.92 20.56 5.69
C ASP A 209 -10.63 20.69 4.86
N PHE A 210 -9.98 19.57 4.53
CA PHE A 210 -8.73 19.65 3.75
C PHE A 210 -8.98 20.06 2.29
N VAL A 211 -10.14 19.73 1.70
CA VAL A 211 -10.49 20.20 0.35
C VAL A 211 -10.65 21.71 0.32
N ASN A 212 -11.36 22.28 1.30
CA ASN A 212 -11.56 23.72 1.36
C ASN A 212 -10.25 24.44 1.70
N TRP A 213 -9.44 23.90 2.61
CA TRP A 213 -8.10 24.42 2.87
C TRP A 213 -7.23 24.43 1.59
N ALA A 214 -7.26 23.34 0.80
CA ALA A 214 -6.50 23.27 -0.45
C ALA A 214 -6.95 24.35 -1.44
N LYS A 215 -8.27 24.51 -1.63
CA LYS A 215 -8.86 25.55 -2.49
C LYS A 215 -8.51 26.97 -2.01
N GLU A 216 -8.58 27.24 -0.71
CA GLU A 216 -8.19 28.52 -0.10
C GLU A 216 -6.71 28.85 -0.30
N ASN A 217 -5.85 27.82 -0.27
CA ASN A 217 -4.41 27.91 -0.59
C ASN A 217 -4.11 27.80 -2.10
N ARG A 218 -5.15 27.96 -2.93
CA ARG A 218 -5.09 28.00 -4.40
C ARG A 218 -4.50 26.74 -5.02
N ILE A 219 -4.59 25.61 -4.34
CA ILE A 219 -4.28 24.30 -4.90
C ILE A 219 -5.50 23.89 -5.74
N VAL A 220 -5.28 23.58 -7.01
CA VAL A 220 -6.36 23.09 -7.88
C VAL A 220 -6.75 21.68 -7.43
N VAL A 221 -8.03 21.53 -7.09
CA VAL A 221 -8.66 20.25 -6.72
C VAL A 221 -9.57 19.82 -7.85
N GLY A 222 -9.57 18.54 -8.19
CA GLY A 222 -10.46 17.98 -9.21
C GLY A 222 -11.93 18.10 -8.82
N PRO A 223 -12.84 17.96 -9.80
CA PRO A 223 -14.29 18.09 -9.58
C PRO A 223 -14.91 16.97 -8.73
N GLY A 224 -14.15 15.91 -8.44
CA GLY A 224 -14.56 14.69 -7.77
C GLY A 224 -14.43 13.47 -8.70
N ARG A 225 -14.02 12.32 -8.15
CA ARG A 225 -13.84 11.07 -8.90
C ARG A 225 -14.79 9.98 -8.38
N GLY A 226 -15.20 9.10 -9.28
CA GLY A 226 -16.01 7.93 -8.91
C GLY A 226 -17.42 8.34 -8.49
N SER A 227 -17.96 7.63 -7.50
CA SER A 227 -19.37 7.80 -7.13
C SER A 227 -19.64 9.02 -6.24
N VAL A 228 -18.61 9.63 -5.62
CA VAL A 228 -18.77 10.79 -4.70
C VAL A 228 -19.51 11.98 -5.34
N ALA A 229 -19.41 12.15 -6.66
CA ALA A 229 -20.12 13.17 -7.41
C ALA A 229 -21.65 13.02 -7.35
N GLY A 230 -22.17 11.84 -6.98
CA GLY A 230 -23.60 11.59 -6.79
C GLY A 230 -24.16 12.07 -5.45
N SER A 231 -23.32 12.59 -4.54
CA SER A 231 -23.73 13.07 -3.21
C SER A 231 -24.00 14.57 -3.23
N LEU A 232 -25.23 14.97 -2.90
CA LEU A 232 -25.59 16.37 -2.71
C LEU A 232 -24.83 16.95 -1.50
N VAL A 233 -24.66 16.18 -0.42
CA VAL A 233 -23.85 16.59 0.73
C VAL A 233 -22.42 16.94 0.29
N SER A 234 -21.78 16.11 -0.54
CA SER A 234 -20.43 16.40 -1.06
C SER A 234 -20.36 17.69 -1.87
N TYR A 235 -21.37 17.95 -2.71
CA TYR A 235 -21.45 19.16 -3.52
C TYR A 235 -21.64 20.44 -2.67
N LEU A 236 -22.51 20.37 -1.67
CA LEU A 236 -22.82 21.48 -0.75
C LEU A 236 -21.62 21.83 0.15
N LEU A 237 -20.86 20.82 0.58
CA LEU A 237 -19.64 20.98 1.37
C LEU A 237 -18.43 21.41 0.52
N ASN A 238 -18.61 21.60 -0.79
CA ASN A 238 -17.55 21.96 -1.73
C ASN A 238 -16.45 20.88 -1.86
N ILE A 239 -16.77 19.63 -1.55
CA ILE A 239 -15.93 18.46 -1.82
C ILE A 239 -15.93 18.21 -3.34
N THR A 240 -17.11 18.19 -3.96
CA THR A 240 -17.28 18.07 -5.41
C THR A 240 -17.76 19.39 -6.01
N THR A 241 -17.57 19.56 -7.32
CA THR A 241 -18.04 20.76 -8.07
C THR A 241 -19.15 20.45 -9.07
N VAL A 242 -19.51 19.17 -9.23
CA VAL A 242 -20.60 18.71 -10.10
C VAL A 242 -21.91 18.70 -9.31
N ASP A 243 -22.94 19.35 -9.84
CA ASP A 243 -24.30 19.32 -9.27
C ASP A 243 -24.98 17.98 -9.57
N PRO A 244 -25.23 17.12 -8.55
CA PRO A 244 -25.82 15.81 -8.77
C PRO A 244 -27.27 15.87 -9.22
N LEU A 245 -28.02 16.91 -8.86
CA LEU A 245 -29.44 17.03 -9.25
C LEU A 245 -29.55 17.44 -10.72
N LYS A 246 -28.66 18.31 -11.20
CA LYS A 246 -28.62 18.73 -12.61
C LYS A 246 -28.38 17.54 -13.55
N TYR A 247 -27.49 16.63 -13.18
CA TYR A 247 -27.08 15.50 -14.02
C TYR A 247 -27.71 14.17 -13.60
N ASN A 248 -28.76 14.19 -12.77
CA ASN A 248 -29.47 13.02 -12.26
C ASN A 248 -28.54 11.94 -11.67
N LEU A 249 -27.49 12.37 -10.96
CA LEU A 249 -26.54 11.48 -10.30
C LEU A 249 -27.16 10.92 -9.01
N LEU A 250 -27.03 9.60 -8.84
CA LEU A 250 -27.68 8.85 -7.77
C LEU A 250 -26.77 8.75 -6.54
N PHE A 251 -27.31 9.09 -5.37
CA PHE A 251 -26.60 8.95 -4.09
C PHE A 251 -26.34 7.48 -3.77
N GLU A 252 -27.26 6.58 -4.13
CA GLU A 252 -27.17 5.14 -3.85
C GLU A 252 -26.02 4.46 -4.59
N ARG A 253 -25.46 5.10 -5.63
CA ARG A 253 -24.22 4.65 -6.28
C ARG A 253 -23.00 4.97 -5.44
N PHE A 254 -23.05 6.05 -4.66
CA PHE A 254 -22.03 6.42 -3.70
C PHE A 254 -22.17 5.62 -2.41
N TRP A 255 -23.34 5.70 -1.80
CA TRP A 255 -23.61 5.05 -0.53
C TRP A 255 -25.01 4.46 -0.52
N ASN A 256 -25.08 3.14 -0.33
CA ASN A 256 -26.35 2.44 -0.17
C ASN A 256 -26.40 1.79 1.23
N PRO A 257 -27.22 2.33 2.16
CA PRO A 257 -27.34 1.79 3.51
C PRO A 257 -27.75 0.32 3.58
N GLY A 258 -28.42 -0.20 2.54
CA GLY A 258 -28.87 -1.59 2.47
C GLY A 258 -27.83 -2.57 1.90
N ARG A 259 -26.65 -2.12 1.50
CA ARG A 259 -25.60 -2.95 0.92
C ARG A 259 -24.44 -3.08 1.92
N MET A 260 -24.12 -4.30 2.36
CA MET A 260 -22.88 -4.62 3.11
C MET A 260 -21.63 -4.52 2.22
N ALA A 261 -21.56 -3.55 1.30
CA ALA A 261 -20.49 -3.42 0.32
C ALA A 261 -19.62 -2.21 0.66
N GLY A 262 -18.50 -2.46 1.33
CA GLY A 262 -17.38 -1.53 1.51
C GLY A 262 -17.70 -0.27 2.32
N LEU A 263 -16.65 0.40 2.78
CA LEU A 263 -16.72 1.77 3.29
C LEU A 263 -16.88 2.75 2.10
N PRO A 264 -17.56 3.90 2.27
CA PRO A 264 -17.59 4.91 1.22
C PRO A 264 -16.16 5.45 1.01
N ASP A 265 -15.70 5.40 -0.23
CA ASP A 265 -14.37 5.89 -0.63
C ASP A 265 -14.53 7.24 -1.34
N ILE A 266 -13.88 8.27 -0.80
CA ILE A 266 -13.84 9.60 -1.39
C ILE A 266 -12.46 9.81 -2.02
N ASP A 267 -12.40 9.52 -3.32
CA ASP A 267 -11.24 9.78 -4.16
C ASP A 267 -11.16 11.26 -4.54
N LEU A 268 -10.02 11.88 -4.29
CA LEU A 268 -9.80 13.29 -4.62
C LEU A 268 -8.51 13.49 -5.40
N ASP A 269 -8.63 14.26 -6.49
CA ASP A 269 -7.51 14.65 -7.33
C ASP A 269 -6.97 16.02 -6.91
N PHE A 270 -5.66 16.12 -6.78
CA PHE A 270 -4.92 17.36 -6.49
C PHE A 270 -3.86 17.60 -7.57
N ALA A 271 -3.45 18.87 -7.74
CA ALA A 271 -2.25 19.19 -8.49
C ALA A 271 -1.05 18.40 -7.95
N ASP A 272 -0.41 17.59 -8.81
CA ASP A 272 0.61 16.61 -8.41
C ASP A 272 1.78 17.23 -7.64
N ARG A 273 2.22 18.42 -8.04
CA ARG A 273 3.32 19.16 -7.41
C ARG A 273 3.01 19.67 -6.00
N ARG A 274 1.73 19.84 -5.67
CA ARG A 274 1.27 20.47 -4.42
C ARG A 274 0.45 19.55 -3.53
N ARG A 275 0.27 18.28 -3.94
CA ARG A 275 -0.42 17.26 -3.15
C ARG A 275 0.16 17.10 -1.74
N ASN A 276 1.49 17.08 -1.62
CA ASN A 276 2.15 16.89 -0.33
C ASN A 276 1.81 18.02 0.66
N GLU A 277 1.55 19.25 0.20
CA GLU A 277 1.09 20.35 1.07
C GLU A 277 -0.24 19.99 1.78
N VAL A 278 -1.13 19.26 1.09
CA VAL A 278 -2.42 18.82 1.65
C VAL A 278 -2.20 17.69 2.67
N ILE A 279 -1.32 16.74 2.37
CA ILE A 279 -0.97 15.66 3.31
C ILE A 279 -0.35 16.24 4.57
N ASP A 280 0.56 17.21 4.43
CA ASP A 280 1.20 17.90 5.54
C ASP A 280 0.21 18.68 6.38
N TYR A 281 -0.77 19.35 5.76
CA TYR A 281 -1.86 20.02 6.46
C TYR A 281 -2.68 19.03 7.30
N VAL A 282 -3.07 17.91 6.70
CA VAL A 282 -3.84 16.86 7.39
C VAL A 282 -3.03 16.31 8.56
N ALA A 283 -1.75 16.01 8.37
CA ALA A 283 -0.87 15.53 9.45
C ALA A 283 -0.69 16.58 10.57
N GLN A 284 -0.56 17.87 10.23
CA GLN A 284 -0.46 18.94 11.23
C GLN A 284 -1.75 19.12 12.03
N LYS A 285 -2.90 19.01 11.36
CA LYS A 285 -4.21 19.28 11.97
C LYS A 285 -4.74 18.11 12.80
N TYR A 286 -4.62 16.89 12.28
CA TYR A 286 -5.18 15.69 12.92
C TYR A 286 -4.16 14.94 13.78
N GLY A 287 -2.88 15.30 13.70
CA GLY A 287 -1.79 14.69 14.46
C GLY A 287 -0.86 13.87 13.57
N ARG A 288 0.45 14.16 13.63
CA ARG A 288 1.47 13.48 12.80
C ARG A 288 1.60 12.00 13.14
N ASP A 289 1.26 11.62 14.36
CA ASP A 289 1.22 10.25 14.87
C ASP A 289 -0.05 9.49 14.44
N LYS A 290 -1.07 10.18 13.92
CA LYS A 290 -2.37 9.62 13.54
C LYS A 290 -2.62 9.54 12.04
N VAL A 291 -1.68 10.09 11.25
CA VAL A 291 -1.75 10.19 9.79
C VAL A 291 -0.50 9.54 9.20
N ALA A 292 -0.69 8.60 8.29
CA ALA A 292 0.41 7.98 7.54
C ALA A 292 0.00 7.71 6.10
N GLN A 293 0.98 7.63 5.21
CA GLN A 293 0.75 7.09 3.88
C GLN A 293 0.69 5.56 3.93
N ILE A 294 0.02 4.94 2.98
CA ILE A 294 -0.09 3.47 2.91
C ILE A 294 1.13 2.93 2.16
N ILE A 295 1.69 1.80 2.58
CA ILE A 295 2.75 1.10 1.84
C ILE A 295 2.19 0.36 0.62
N THR A 296 3.03 0.22 -0.40
CA THR A 296 2.82 -0.70 -1.50
C THR A 296 4.05 -1.58 -1.68
N PHE A 297 3.84 -2.81 -2.16
CA PHE A 297 4.92 -3.76 -2.39
C PHE A 297 5.11 -3.97 -3.89
N GLY A 298 6.29 -3.62 -4.39
CA GLY A 298 6.68 -3.94 -5.75
C GLY A 298 7.02 -5.43 -5.85
N THR A 299 6.24 -6.20 -6.61
CA THR A 299 6.49 -7.63 -6.84
C THR A 299 7.33 -7.89 -8.08
N MET A 300 8.03 -9.02 -8.12
CA MET A 300 8.79 -9.45 -9.29
C MET A 300 7.87 -9.93 -10.43
N ALA A 301 7.57 -9.04 -11.38
CA ALA A 301 6.77 -9.36 -12.57
C ALA A 301 7.53 -10.27 -13.56
N ALA A 302 6.81 -11.09 -14.33
CA ALA A 302 7.33 -12.09 -15.27
C ALA A 302 8.58 -11.67 -16.08
N ARG A 303 8.51 -10.49 -16.73
CA ARG A 303 9.63 -9.97 -17.52
C ARG A 303 10.81 -9.50 -16.68
N ALA A 304 10.55 -8.93 -15.52
CA ALA A 304 11.59 -8.42 -14.62
C ALA A 304 12.32 -9.58 -13.95
N VAL A 305 11.57 -10.57 -13.44
CA VAL A 305 12.13 -11.72 -12.74
C VAL A 305 13.06 -12.55 -13.65
N VAL A 306 12.71 -12.74 -14.92
CA VAL A 306 13.59 -13.42 -15.88
C VAL A 306 14.93 -12.69 -16.06
N ARG A 307 14.92 -11.36 -16.12
CA ARG A 307 16.15 -10.57 -16.22
C ARG A 307 16.97 -10.62 -14.93
N ASP A 308 16.30 -10.52 -13.77
CA ASP A 308 16.96 -10.52 -12.47
C ASP A 308 17.59 -11.89 -12.13
N VAL A 309 16.86 -12.99 -12.37
CA VAL A 309 17.40 -14.36 -12.21
C VAL A 309 18.54 -14.61 -13.20
N GLY A 310 18.40 -14.17 -14.45
CA GLY A 310 19.46 -14.31 -15.45
C GLY A 310 20.74 -13.60 -15.04
N ARG A 311 20.62 -12.39 -14.45
CA ARG A 311 21.76 -11.67 -13.87
C ARG A 311 22.38 -12.44 -12.70
N ALA A 312 21.59 -12.95 -11.77
CA ALA A 312 22.07 -13.73 -10.63
C ALA A 312 22.79 -15.04 -11.05
N LEU A 313 22.34 -15.66 -12.15
CA LEU A 313 22.98 -16.82 -12.77
C LEU A 313 24.18 -16.46 -13.67
N SER A 314 24.57 -15.18 -13.75
CA SER A 314 25.65 -14.69 -14.61
C SER A 314 25.44 -14.97 -16.11
N TYR A 315 24.18 -14.99 -16.56
CA TYR A 315 23.85 -15.07 -17.99
C TYR A 315 23.96 -13.71 -18.66
N SER A 316 24.18 -13.70 -19.98
CA SER A 316 24.31 -12.44 -20.72
C SER A 316 22.99 -11.67 -20.74
N TYR A 317 23.06 -10.34 -20.62
CA TYR A 317 21.87 -9.49 -20.66
C TYR A 317 21.05 -9.68 -21.95
N GLY A 318 21.75 -9.82 -23.10
CA GLY A 318 21.09 -10.03 -24.39
C GLY A 318 20.26 -11.31 -24.45
N PHE A 319 20.78 -12.41 -23.89
CA PHE A 319 20.02 -13.66 -23.78
C PHE A 319 18.77 -13.50 -22.90
N CYS A 320 18.92 -12.88 -21.74
CA CYS A 320 17.81 -12.69 -20.80
C CYS A 320 16.75 -11.73 -21.35
N ASP A 321 17.15 -10.67 -22.05
CA ASP A 321 16.22 -9.70 -22.64
C ASP A 321 15.45 -10.29 -23.83
N GLN A 322 16.08 -11.16 -24.62
CA GLN A 322 15.40 -11.90 -25.67
C GLN A 322 14.27 -12.76 -25.10
N ILE A 323 14.54 -13.52 -24.04
CA ILE A 323 13.54 -14.35 -23.35
C ILE A 323 12.43 -13.49 -22.74
N ALA A 324 12.81 -12.38 -22.08
CA ALA A 324 11.85 -11.48 -21.45
C ALA A 324 10.90 -10.80 -22.47
N LYS A 325 11.36 -10.51 -23.68
CA LYS A 325 10.53 -9.90 -24.74
C LYS A 325 9.49 -10.86 -25.33
N MET A 326 9.74 -12.17 -25.27
CA MET A 326 8.78 -13.21 -25.71
C MET A 326 7.54 -13.30 -24.81
N ILE A 327 7.63 -12.81 -23.57
CA ILE A 327 6.53 -12.84 -22.59
C ILE A 327 5.56 -11.70 -22.90
N PRO A 328 4.29 -11.94 -23.26
CA PRO A 328 3.32 -10.86 -23.48
C PRO A 328 3.06 -10.05 -22.20
N PHE A 329 2.69 -8.77 -22.33
CA PHE A 329 2.32 -7.97 -21.17
C PHE A 329 1.08 -8.53 -20.48
N GLY A 330 1.12 -8.64 -19.15
CA GLY A 330 0.00 -9.13 -18.34
C GLY A 330 -0.09 -10.65 -18.19
N LEU A 331 0.78 -11.44 -18.85
CA LEU A 331 0.83 -12.89 -18.66
C LEU A 331 1.88 -13.29 -17.62
N THR A 332 1.55 -14.33 -16.84
CA THR A 332 2.50 -15.04 -15.97
C THR A 332 3.43 -15.94 -16.79
N LEU A 333 4.51 -16.43 -16.17
CA LEU A 333 5.43 -17.36 -16.83
C LEU A 333 4.75 -18.69 -17.20
N ASP A 334 3.86 -19.20 -16.35
CA ASP A 334 3.08 -20.41 -16.63
C ASP A 334 2.12 -20.22 -17.80
N GLN A 335 1.40 -19.09 -17.83
CA GLN A 335 0.52 -18.75 -18.96
C GLN A 335 1.32 -18.57 -20.25
N THR A 336 2.51 -17.98 -20.17
CA THR A 336 3.39 -17.78 -21.32
C THR A 336 3.88 -19.13 -21.86
N LEU A 337 4.29 -20.07 -21.01
CA LEU A 337 4.62 -21.44 -21.41
C LEU A 337 3.44 -22.14 -22.11
N ALA A 338 2.20 -21.86 -21.69
CA ALA A 338 0.99 -22.44 -22.26
C ALA A 338 0.55 -21.80 -23.59
N GLN A 339 0.84 -20.51 -23.82
CA GLN A 339 0.30 -19.75 -24.95
C GLN A 339 1.32 -19.40 -26.03
N VAL A 340 2.61 -19.27 -25.68
CA VAL A 340 3.66 -18.83 -26.60
C VAL A 340 4.53 -20.01 -27.00
N SER A 341 4.35 -20.48 -28.26
CA SER A 341 5.06 -21.66 -28.77
C SER A 341 6.57 -21.50 -28.80
N GLU A 342 7.07 -20.33 -29.19
CA GLU A 342 8.50 -20.04 -29.24
C GLU A 342 9.14 -20.10 -27.84
N PHE A 343 8.48 -19.50 -26.84
CA PHE A 343 8.92 -19.54 -25.44
C PHE A 343 8.98 -20.98 -24.91
N ARG A 344 7.97 -21.80 -25.23
CA ARG A 344 7.94 -23.22 -24.87
C ARG A 344 9.04 -24.02 -25.57
N GLN A 345 9.28 -23.79 -26.86
CA GLN A 345 10.34 -24.48 -27.60
C GLN A 345 11.71 -24.16 -27.01
N LEU A 346 11.95 -22.90 -26.65
CA LEU A 346 13.19 -22.51 -25.99
C LEU A 346 13.35 -23.20 -24.62
N TYR A 347 12.29 -23.25 -23.82
CA TYR A 347 12.27 -23.98 -22.55
C TYR A 347 12.59 -25.47 -22.69
N LEU A 348 12.13 -26.14 -23.74
CA LEU A 348 12.34 -27.57 -23.96
C LEU A 348 13.72 -27.90 -24.54
N ASN A 349 14.27 -27.02 -25.38
CA ASN A 349 15.46 -27.31 -26.18
C ASN A 349 16.76 -26.71 -25.62
N ASP A 350 16.69 -25.69 -24.77
CA ASP A 350 17.86 -25.03 -24.18
C ASP A 350 17.87 -25.22 -22.65
N GLU A 351 18.89 -25.91 -22.14
CA GLU A 351 19.01 -26.17 -20.70
C GLU A 351 19.21 -24.92 -19.86
N LYS A 352 19.90 -23.89 -20.39
CA LYS A 352 20.06 -22.61 -19.70
C LYS A 352 18.74 -21.88 -19.61
N ALA A 353 17.95 -21.89 -20.70
CA ALA A 353 16.62 -21.30 -20.70
C ALA A 353 15.68 -22.03 -19.73
N ARG A 354 15.72 -23.37 -19.71
CA ARG A 354 14.96 -24.19 -18.76
C ARG A 354 15.28 -23.80 -17.31
N LYS A 355 16.58 -23.82 -16.95
CA LYS A 355 17.05 -23.47 -15.60
C LYS A 355 16.62 -22.06 -15.21
N LEU A 356 16.79 -21.09 -16.11
CA LEU A 356 16.38 -19.70 -15.89
C LEU A 356 14.88 -19.57 -15.62
N ILE A 357 14.05 -20.20 -16.45
CA ILE A 357 12.59 -20.11 -16.35
C ILE A 357 12.09 -20.82 -15.10
N ASP A 358 12.63 -21.99 -14.75
CA ASP A 358 12.23 -22.73 -13.55
C ASP A 358 12.46 -21.92 -12.26
N PHE A 359 13.60 -21.24 -12.14
CA PHE A 359 13.83 -20.33 -11.01
C PHE A 359 12.99 -19.06 -11.08
N ALA A 360 12.83 -18.48 -12.27
CA ALA A 360 12.00 -17.30 -12.47
C ALA A 360 10.54 -17.57 -12.06
N LYS A 361 10.01 -18.77 -12.32
CA LYS A 361 8.68 -19.18 -11.86
C LYS A 361 8.56 -19.25 -10.34
N LYS A 362 9.59 -19.74 -9.65
CA LYS A 362 9.61 -19.78 -8.17
C LYS A 362 9.64 -18.39 -7.53
N LEU A 363 10.19 -17.40 -8.24
CA LEU A 363 10.35 -16.03 -7.75
C LEU A 363 9.33 -15.04 -8.32
N GLU A 364 8.51 -15.45 -9.30
CA GLU A 364 7.44 -14.63 -9.85
C GLU A 364 6.42 -14.28 -8.75
N GLY A 365 6.09 -12.99 -8.62
CA GLY A 365 5.15 -12.50 -7.62
C GLY A 365 5.74 -12.28 -6.23
N VAL A 366 6.97 -12.72 -5.95
CA VAL A 366 7.63 -12.44 -4.66
C VAL A 366 7.87 -10.94 -4.51
N ALA A 367 7.62 -10.40 -3.30
CA ALA A 367 7.83 -9.00 -2.98
C ALA A 367 9.33 -8.63 -3.06
N ARG A 368 9.65 -7.53 -3.73
CA ARG A 368 11.02 -7.08 -3.99
C ARG A 368 11.42 -5.89 -3.13
N HIS A 369 10.55 -4.90 -3.02
CA HIS A 369 10.81 -3.69 -2.26
C HIS A 369 9.51 -3.09 -1.75
N ALA A 370 9.61 -2.42 -0.62
CA ALA A 370 8.59 -1.51 -0.12
C ALA A 370 8.67 -0.18 -0.87
N SER A 371 7.52 0.39 -1.19
CA SER A 371 7.39 1.74 -1.70
C SER A 371 6.17 2.42 -1.05
N THR A 372 6.03 3.72 -1.24
CA THR A 372 4.86 4.45 -0.76
C THR A 372 3.75 4.34 -1.78
N HIS A 373 2.53 4.02 -1.33
CA HIS A 373 1.36 4.03 -2.19
C HIS A 373 1.21 5.42 -2.80
N ALA A 374 0.92 5.48 -4.10
CA ALA A 374 0.91 6.75 -4.81
C ALA A 374 -0.13 7.71 -4.22
N CYS A 375 -1.22 7.22 -3.62
CA CYS A 375 -2.37 8.07 -3.26
C CYS A 375 -2.88 7.85 -1.83
N GLY A 376 -2.56 6.72 -1.21
CA GLY A 376 -3.30 6.22 -0.06
C GLY A 376 -2.81 6.87 1.21
N VAL A 377 -3.71 7.54 1.93
CA VAL A 377 -3.47 8.11 3.26
C VAL A 377 -4.47 7.51 4.22
N VAL A 378 -4.00 7.12 5.40
CA VAL A 378 -4.83 6.67 6.50
C VAL A 378 -4.87 7.74 7.59
N ILE A 379 -6.06 7.99 8.13
CA ILE A 379 -6.28 8.90 9.26
C ILE A 379 -7.00 8.12 10.34
N SER A 380 -6.46 8.15 11.55
CA SER A 380 -7.01 7.43 12.70
C SER A 380 -7.35 8.38 13.85
N GLN A 381 -8.14 7.88 14.81
CA GLN A 381 -8.53 8.64 16.00
C GLN A 381 -7.44 8.62 17.10
N GLU A 382 -6.71 7.51 17.21
CA GLU A 382 -5.63 7.26 18.16
C GLU A 382 -4.28 7.15 17.41
N PRO A 383 -3.12 7.19 18.09
CA PRO A 383 -1.83 7.01 17.43
C PRO A 383 -1.78 5.72 16.59
N LEU A 384 -1.30 5.83 15.35
CA LEU A 384 -1.32 4.71 14.38
C LEU A 384 -0.45 3.55 14.83
N ASP A 385 0.63 3.79 15.56
CA ASP A 385 1.54 2.77 16.08
C ASP A 385 0.90 1.84 17.12
N ASN A 386 -0.26 2.21 17.68
CA ASN A 386 -1.09 1.31 18.50
C ASN A 386 -1.91 0.31 17.67
N ILE A 387 -2.11 0.59 16.38
CA ILE A 387 -3.00 -0.18 15.49
C ILE A 387 -2.21 -0.92 14.41
N VAL A 388 -1.24 -0.23 13.80
CA VAL A 388 -0.48 -0.71 12.66
C VAL A 388 1.00 -0.38 12.86
N PRO A 389 1.90 -1.33 12.54
CA PRO A 389 3.32 -1.03 12.50
C PRO A 389 3.62 0.00 11.41
N LEU A 390 4.54 0.91 11.72
CA LEU A 390 4.96 2.01 10.86
C LEU A 390 6.42 1.84 10.42
N GLN A 391 6.79 2.45 9.31
CA GLN A 391 8.18 2.53 8.86
C GLN A 391 8.43 3.81 8.05
N HIS A 392 9.69 4.15 7.87
CA HIS A 392 10.10 5.14 6.89
C HIS A 392 10.35 4.46 5.53
N PRO A 393 9.92 5.05 4.41
CA PRO A 393 10.31 4.60 3.09
C PRO A 393 11.84 4.60 2.91
N THR A 394 12.38 3.69 2.10
CA THR A 394 13.83 3.54 1.90
C THR A 394 14.53 4.82 1.39
N GLN A 395 13.78 5.72 0.74
CA GLN A 395 14.30 6.94 0.12
C GLN A 395 13.89 8.23 0.85
N ASP A 396 13.12 8.12 1.94
CA ASP A 396 12.53 9.27 2.63
C ASP A 396 12.49 9.01 4.15
N GLU A 397 13.27 9.78 4.90
CA GLU A 397 13.35 9.67 6.37
C GLU A 397 12.29 10.50 7.10
N GLU A 398 11.57 11.39 6.42
CA GLU A 398 10.55 12.25 7.03
C GLU A 398 9.16 11.64 6.89
N THR A 399 8.87 11.04 5.74
CA THR A 399 7.57 10.40 5.50
C THR A 399 7.42 9.15 6.35
N ILE A 400 6.21 8.98 6.91
CA ILE A 400 5.80 7.77 7.61
C ILE A 400 4.84 6.98 6.72
N VAL A 401 5.10 5.69 6.58
CA VAL A 401 4.20 4.74 5.92
C VAL A 401 3.78 3.62 6.87
N THR A 402 2.57 3.09 6.66
CA THR A 402 2.13 1.83 7.29
C THR A 402 3.02 0.67 6.82
N GLN A 403 3.12 -0.44 7.55
CA GLN A 403 3.71 -1.68 7.01
C GLN A 403 2.65 -2.64 6.43
N TYR A 404 1.37 -2.34 6.65
CA TYR A 404 0.25 -3.05 6.04
C TYR A 404 -0.21 -2.34 4.77
N GLU A 405 -0.36 -3.12 3.70
CA GLU A 405 -0.85 -2.62 2.41
C GLU A 405 -2.35 -2.30 2.45
N MET A 406 -2.85 -1.71 1.36
CA MET A 406 -4.19 -1.15 1.25
C MET A 406 -5.30 -2.08 1.78
N HIS A 407 -5.35 -3.34 1.34
CA HIS A 407 -6.43 -4.24 1.74
C HIS A 407 -6.33 -4.63 3.22
N SER A 408 -5.10 -4.84 3.71
CA SER A 408 -4.85 -5.12 5.12
C SER A 408 -5.26 -3.94 6.04
N ILE A 409 -5.11 -2.69 5.58
CA ILE A 409 -5.59 -1.48 6.28
C ILE A 409 -7.13 -1.44 6.31
N GLU A 410 -7.78 -1.75 5.19
CA GLU A 410 -9.24 -1.84 5.08
C GLU A 410 -9.81 -2.95 5.98
N ASP A 411 -9.17 -4.12 6.02
CA ASP A 411 -9.58 -5.25 6.86
C ASP A 411 -9.48 -4.93 8.36
N LEU A 412 -8.53 -4.08 8.76
CA LEU A 412 -8.44 -3.54 10.12
C LEU A 412 -9.50 -2.47 10.43
N GLY A 413 -10.32 -2.13 9.45
CA GLY A 413 -11.40 -1.16 9.52
C GLY A 413 -10.93 0.30 9.52
N LEU A 414 -9.67 0.55 9.20
CA LEU A 414 -9.15 1.91 9.06
C LEU A 414 -9.65 2.52 7.75
N LEU A 415 -10.03 3.79 7.82
CA LEU A 415 -10.54 4.50 6.66
C LEU A 415 -9.40 5.06 5.83
N LYS A 416 -9.33 4.65 4.57
CA LYS A 416 -8.40 5.23 3.60
C LYS A 416 -9.01 6.46 2.93
N MET A 417 -8.14 7.35 2.50
CA MET A 417 -8.44 8.48 1.63
C MET A 417 -7.40 8.50 0.53
N ASP A 418 -7.84 8.55 -0.72
CA ASP A 418 -6.92 8.62 -1.85
C ASP A 418 -6.70 10.07 -2.28
N PHE A 419 -5.49 10.55 -2.04
CA PHE A 419 -4.95 11.82 -2.50
C PHE A 419 -4.22 11.57 -3.82
N LEU A 420 -4.91 11.69 -4.95
CA LEU A 420 -4.30 11.47 -6.25
C LEU A 420 -3.56 12.72 -6.71
N GLY A 421 -2.34 12.55 -7.21
CA GLY A 421 -1.61 13.61 -7.90
C GLY A 421 -1.88 13.56 -9.40
N LEU A 422 -2.65 14.51 -9.94
CA LEU A 422 -3.03 14.50 -11.35
C LEU A 422 -2.34 15.63 -12.11
N LYS A 423 -1.46 15.25 -13.06
CA LYS A 423 -0.68 16.19 -13.89
C LYS A 423 -1.53 17.25 -14.59
N ASN A 424 -2.74 16.89 -15.03
CA ASN A 424 -3.59 17.85 -15.75
C ASN A 424 -4.07 18.99 -14.84
N LEU A 425 -4.27 18.75 -13.55
CA LEU A 425 -4.62 19.81 -12.59
C LEU A 425 -3.46 20.78 -12.42
N THR A 426 -2.22 20.28 -12.42
CA THR A 426 -1.00 21.11 -12.41
C THR A 426 -0.86 21.93 -13.69
N ILE A 427 -1.17 21.34 -14.86
CA ILE A 427 -1.19 22.07 -16.14
C ILE A 427 -2.23 23.20 -16.10
N ILE A 428 -3.41 22.95 -15.55
CA ILE A 428 -4.47 23.96 -15.36
C ILE A 428 -3.99 25.05 -14.40
N GLU A 429 -3.40 24.69 -13.26
CA GLU A 429 -2.84 25.62 -12.27
C GLU A 429 -1.80 26.56 -12.90
N ASP A 430 -0.83 25.99 -13.63
CA ASP A 430 0.19 26.75 -14.35
C ASP A 430 -0.41 27.66 -15.42
N THR A 431 -1.42 27.19 -16.14
CA THR A 431 -2.11 27.96 -17.18
C THR A 431 -2.82 29.18 -16.59
N ILE A 432 -3.58 29.00 -15.50
CA ILE A 432 -4.26 30.10 -14.80
C ILE A 432 -3.23 31.10 -14.25
N SER A 433 -2.14 30.60 -13.65
CA SER A 433 -1.06 31.44 -13.12
C SER A 433 -0.40 32.29 -14.22
N ARG A 434 -0.17 31.72 -15.41
CA ARG A 434 0.40 32.43 -16.56
C ARG A 434 -0.56 33.47 -17.12
N ILE A 435 -1.85 33.14 -17.25
CA ILE A 435 -2.88 34.10 -17.71
C ILE A 435 -2.92 35.31 -16.77
N TYR A 436 -2.87 35.08 -15.46
CA TYR A 436 -2.82 36.17 -14.49
C TYR A 436 -1.54 37.02 -14.64
N LYS A 437 -0.36 36.39 -14.79
CA LYS A 437 0.91 37.11 -14.96
C LYS A 437 0.98 37.95 -16.24
N VAL A 438 0.41 37.45 -17.34
CA VAL A 438 0.49 38.10 -18.66
C VAL A 438 -0.62 39.14 -18.86
N GLN A 439 -1.84 38.84 -18.40
CA GLN A 439 -3.03 39.63 -18.70
C GLN A 439 -3.66 40.30 -17.47
N GLY A 440 -3.19 40.00 -16.25
CA GLY A 440 -3.81 40.45 -15.00
C GLY A 440 -5.19 39.83 -14.73
N LYS A 441 -5.66 38.91 -15.58
CA LYS A 441 -6.99 38.30 -15.49
C LYS A 441 -6.96 37.14 -14.50
N LYS A 442 -7.80 37.22 -13.46
CA LYS A 442 -8.07 36.10 -12.55
C LYS A 442 -9.15 35.22 -13.18
N ILE A 443 -8.83 33.94 -13.38
CA ILE A 443 -9.78 32.95 -13.87
C ILE A 443 -10.20 32.09 -12.68
N ASP A 444 -11.51 31.96 -12.49
CA ASP A 444 -12.11 30.96 -11.62
C ASP A 444 -12.43 29.72 -12.46
N ILE A 445 -11.76 28.61 -12.18
CA ILE A 445 -11.90 27.36 -12.94
C ILE A 445 -13.29 26.74 -12.73
N ASP A 446 -13.84 26.86 -11.52
CA ASP A 446 -15.14 26.27 -11.15
C ASP A 446 -16.32 27.07 -11.74
N GLY A 447 -16.06 28.31 -12.19
CA GLY A 447 -17.05 29.22 -12.76
C GLY A 447 -17.06 29.28 -14.29
N ILE A 448 -16.30 28.43 -15.00
CA ILE A 448 -16.25 28.45 -16.46
C ILE A 448 -17.59 27.95 -17.05
N PRO A 449 -18.18 28.66 -18.02
CA PRO A 449 -19.39 28.21 -18.71
C PRO A 449 -19.18 26.87 -19.44
N LEU A 450 -20.14 25.96 -19.33
CA LEU A 450 -20.08 24.62 -19.94
C LEU A 450 -20.65 24.59 -21.38
N ASP A 451 -21.14 25.71 -21.89
CA ASP A 451 -21.79 25.87 -23.19
C ASP A 451 -20.95 26.73 -24.17
N ASP A 452 -19.64 26.83 -23.95
CA ASP A 452 -18.75 27.65 -24.78
C ASP A 452 -18.59 27.10 -26.22
N LYS A 453 -19.13 27.85 -27.19
CA LYS A 453 -19.18 27.45 -28.60
C LYS A 453 -17.80 27.28 -29.24
N ASP A 454 -16.81 28.06 -28.81
CA ASP A 454 -15.47 27.99 -29.37
C ASP A 454 -14.73 26.73 -28.90
N THR A 455 -14.95 26.33 -27.64
CA THR A 455 -14.50 25.05 -27.07
C THR A 455 -15.09 23.88 -27.84
N PHE A 456 -16.41 23.83 -28.04
CA PHE A 456 -17.02 22.75 -28.83
C PHE A 456 -16.55 22.73 -30.28
N ARG A 457 -16.30 23.89 -30.91
CA ARG A 457 -15.76 23.94 -32.28
C ARG A 457 -14.38 23.28 -32.38
N LEU A 458 -13.53 23.43 -31.36
CA LEU A 458 -12.23 22.76 -31.28
C LEU A 458 -12.41 21.23 -31.17
N LEU A 459 -13.34 20.79 -30.31
CA LEU A 459 -13.65 19.36 -30.14
C LEU A 459 -14.22 18.74 -31.42
N GLN A 460 -15.15 19.41 -32.10
CA GLN A 460 -15.75 18.98 -33.37
C GLN A 460 -14.71 18.82 -34.49
N LYS A 461 -13.61 19.58 -34.46
CA LYS A 461 -12.49 19.44 -35.40
C LYS A 461 -11.53 18.32 -35.02
N GLY A 462 -11.68 17.70 -33.85
CA GLY A 462 -10.76 16.69 -33.31
C GLY A 462 -9.37 17.25 -33.01
N GLU A 463 -9.27 18.56 -32.72
CA GLU A 463 -8.02 19.27 -32.38
C GLU A 463 -7.67 19.10 -30.89
N THR A 464 -7.69 17.86 -30.38
CA THR A 464 -7.66 17.56 -28.94
C THR A 464 -6.30 17.07 -28.41
N ILE A 465 -5.20 17.40 -29.10
CA ILE A 465 -3.86 17.13 -28.56
C ILE A 465 -3.66 18.03 -27.32
N GLY A 466 -3.40 17.44 -26.16
CA GLY A 466 -3.31 18.16 -24.89
C GLY A 466 -4.66 18.36 -24.17
N VAL A 467 -5.76 17.75 -24.66
CA VAL A 467 -7.07 17.78 -24.01
C VAL A 467 -7.29 16.45 -23.30
N PHE A 468 -7.36 16.51 -21.97
CA PHE A 468 -7.48 15.34 -21.10
C PHE A 468 -8.58 14.36 -21.55
N GLN A 469 -8.29 13.05 -21.49
CA GLN A 469 -9.12 11.91 -21.93
C GLN A 469 -9.40 11.84 -23.44
N LEU A 470 -9.24 12.93 -24.20
CA LEU A 470 -9.68 13.03 -25.60
C LEU A 470 -8.54 12.99 -26.63
N GLU A 471 -7.32 12.62 -26.23
CA GLU A 471 -6.13 12.73 -27.10
C GLU A 471 -5.95 11.56 -28.09
N SER A 472 -6.50 10.38 -27.78
CA SER A 472 -6.25 9.17 -28.56
C SER A 472 -6.72 9.32 -30.02
N GLU A 473 -6.07 8.62 -30.95
CA GLU A 473 -6.45 8.67 -32.37
C GLU A 473 -7.91 8.25 -32.59
N MET A 474 -8.34 7.22 -31.88
CA MET A 474 -9.71 6.73 -31.93
C MET A 474 -10.70 7.79 -31.41
N MET A 475 -10.39 8.43 -30.28
CA MET A 475 -11.28 9.42 -29.68
C MET A 475 -11.39 10.68 -30.55
N ARG A 476 -10.28 11.13 -31.13
CA ARG A 476 -10.26 12.22 -32.12
C ARG A 476 -11.10 11.93 -33.35
N HIS A 477 -11.07 10.68 -33.82
CA HIS A 477 -11.92 10.27 -34.93
C HIS A 477 -13.40 10.30 -34.55
N TYR A 478 -13.74 9.81 -33.35
CA TYR A 478 -15.12 9.78 -32.88
C TYR A 478 -15.70 11.18 -32.65
N LEU A 479 -14.93 12.11 -32.09
CA LEU A 479 -15.32 13.51 -31.92
C LEU A 479 -15.73 14.19 -33.24
N LYS A 480 -15.02 13.90 -34.34
CA LYS A 480 -15.34 14.44 -35.67
C LYS A 480 -16.65 13.90 -36.23
N GLN A 481 -17.03 12.69 -35.82
CA GLN A 481 -18.28 12.05 -36.22
C GLN A 481 -19.45 12.52 -35.36
N LEU A 482 -19.30 12.47 -34.04
CA LEU A 482 -20.32 12.88 -33.07
C LEU A 482 -20.65 14.37 -33.20
N LYS A 483 -19.63 15.21 -33.38
CA LYS A 483 -19.72 16.67 -33.40
C LYS A 483 -20.43 17.23 -32.15
N PRO A 484 -19.83 17.08 -30.96
CA PRO A 484 -20.46 17.47 -29.70
C PRO A 484 -20.84 18.96 -29.70
N THR A 485 -22.00 19.28 -29.13
CA THR A 485 -22.55 20.64 -29.01
C THR A 485 -22.85 21.05 -27.57
N GLU A 486 -22.93 20.08 -26.67
CA GLU A 486 -23.16 20.28 -25.24
C GLU A 486 -22.26 19.37 -24.40
N PHE A 487 -22.18 19.64 -23.09
CA PHE A 487 -21.27 18.91 -22.20
C PHE A 487 -21.68 17.45 -22.03
N GLU A 488 -22.99 17.19 -22.08
CA GLU A 488 -23.62 15.88 -22.02
C GLU A 488 -23.16 14.96 -23.16
N ASP A 489 -22.87 15.51 -24.34
CA ASP A 489 -22.28 14.74 -25.45
C ASP A 489 -20.91 14.18 -25.06
N ILE A 490 -20.12 14.93 -24.30
CA ILE A 490 -18.79 14.51 -23.82
C ILE A 490 -18.91 13.48 -22.70
N ILE A 491 -19.90 13.62 -21.81
CA ILE A 491 -20.17 12.64 -20.76
C ILE A 491 -20.57 11.28 -21.35
N ALA A 492 -21.29 11.27 -22.47
CA ALA A 492 -21.76 10.05 -23.13
C ALA A 492 -20.66 9.30 -23.90
N MET A 493 -19.55 9.97 -24.22
CA MET A 493 -18.38 9.40 -24.88
C MET A 493 -17.46 8.68 -23.88
#